data_AF-C7NU94-F1
#
_entry.id   AF-C7NU94-F1
#
_cell.length_a   1.000
_cell.length_b   1.000
_cell.length_c   1.000
_cell.angle_alpha   90.00
_cell.angle_beta   90.00
_cell.angle_gamma   90.00
#
_symmetry.space_group_name_H-M   'P 1'
#
loop_
_entity.id
_entity.type
_entity.pdbx_description
1 polymer ?
#
loop_
_entity_poly.entity_id
_entity_poly.type
_entity_poly.pdbx_seq_one_letter_code
_entity_poly.pdbx_strand_id
1 'polypeptide(L)' 'MTGAQTTLHHFEADLSALTPAEKDAYEAVEIEDYGVREFARKTGRRPGTVGNLLSRARGKVGGEGS' A
#
# COMPACT_ATOMS: atom_id res chain seq x y z
N MET A 1 -33.29 -19.57 11.22
CA MET A 1 -31.85 -19.54 11.51
C MET A 1 -31.11 -19.34 10.19
N THR A 2 -30.94 -18.08 9.77
CA THR A 2 -30.13 -17.72 8.60
C THR A 2 -28.71 -17.50 9.10
N GLY A 3 -27.81 -18.41 8.74
CA GLY A 3 -26.40 -18.30 9.07
C GLY A 3 -25.87 -16.98 8.53
N ALA A 4 -25.33 -16.15 9.44
CA ALA A 4 -24.54 -15.01 9.03
C ALA A 4 -23.36 -15.57 8.22
N GLN A 5 -23.43 -15.43 6.90
CA GLN A 5 -22.31 -15.68 6.02
C GLN A 5 -21.23 -14.69 6.47
N THR A 6 -20.25 -15.19 7.22
CA THR A 6 -19.04 -14.44 7.56
C THR A 6 -18.35 -14.19 6.24
N THR A 7 -18.63 -13.04 5.64
CA THR A 7 -17.82 -12.51 4.55
C THR A 7 -16.40 -12.47 5.11
N LEU A 8 -15.50 -13.26 4.52
CA LEU A 8 -14.08 -12.99 4.58
C LEU A 8 -13.91 -11.59 4.00
N HIS A 9 -14.13 -10.56 4.82
CA HIS A 9 -13.56 -9.26 4.56
C HIS A 9 -12.06 -9.54 4.63
N HIS A 10 -11.49 -9.68 3.43
CA HIS A 10 -10.08 -9.59 3.16
C HIS A 10 -9.43 -8.67 4.19
N PHE A 11 -8.31 -9.09 4.76
CA PHE A 11 -7.40 -8.21 5.47
C PHE A 11 -6.79 -7.20 4.48
N GLU A 12 -7.62 -6.39 3.83
CA GLU A 12 -7.20 -5.21 3.09
C GLU A 12 -6.59 -4.26 4.11
N ALA A 13 -5.31 -3.97 3.94
CA ALA A 13 -4.63 -2.96 4.73
C ALA A 13 -5.44 -1.65 4.69
N ASP A 14 -5.65 -1.00 5.84
CA ASP A 14 -6.26 0.31 5.85
C ASP A 14 -5.29 1.34 5.25
N LEU A 15 -5.58 1.76 4.02
CA LEU A 15 -4.77 2.73 3.27
C LEU A 15 -5.30 4.16 3.40
N SER A 16 -6.33 4.41 4.22
CA SER A 16 -6.98 5.72 4.33
C SER A 16 -6.04 6.82 4.85
N ALA A 17 -5.03 6.44 5.64
CA ALA A 17 -4.00 7.35 6.15
C ALA A 17 -2.91 7.70 5.11
N LEU A 18 -2.89 7.03 3.95
CA LEU A 18 -1.89 7.22 2.92
C LEU A 18 -2.24 8.41 2.01
N THR A 19 -1.23 9.20 1.67
CA THR A 19 -1.37 10.14 0.54
C THR A 19 -1.51 9.35 -0.76
N PRO A 20 -2.07 9.92 -1.84
CA PRO A 20 -2.19 9.22 -3.11
C PRO A 20 -0.87 8.63 -3.60
N ALA A 21 0.24 9.37 -3.48
CA ALA A 21 1.54 8.89 -3.92
C ALA A 21 2.11 7.75 -3.06
N GLU A 22 1.80 7.73 -1.75
CA GLU A 22 2.16 6.64 -0.84
C GLU A 22 1.30 5.40 -1.11
N LYS A 23 0.00 5.60 -1.34
CA LYS A 23 -0.94 4.54 -1.71
C LYS A 23 -0.53 3.86 -3.02
N ASP A 24 -0.26 4.64 -4.07
CA ASP A 24 0.22 4.12 -5.35
C ASP A 24 1.47 3.23 -5.18
N ALA A 25 2.43 3.67 -4.35
CA ALA A 25 3.67 2.94 -4.14
C ALA A 25 3.46 1.68 -3.30
N TYR A 26 2.58 1.74 -2.29
CA TYR A 26 2.24 0.61 -1.43
C TYR A 26 1.48 -0.46 -2.20
N GLU A 27 0.43 -0.08 -2.93
CA GLU A 27 -0.37 -1.01 -3.73
C GLU A 27 0.51 -1.68 -4.80
N ALA A 28 1.30 -0.90 -5.54
CA ALA A 28 2.16 -1.46 -6.57
C ALA A 28 3.16 -2.49 -6.01
N VAL A 29 3.80 -2.22 -4.88
CA VAL A 29 4.87 -3.09 -4.35
C VAL A 29 4.36 -4.22 -3.46
N GLU A 30 3.41 -3.95 -2.58
CA GLU A 30 2.94 -4.92 -1.57
C GLU A 30 1.75 -5.75 -2.05
N ILE A 31 0.94 -5.21 -2.98
CA ILE A 31 -0.29 -5.87 -3.44
C ILE A 31 -0.10 -6.42 -4.86
N GLU A 32 0.50 -5.62 -5.75
CA GLU A 32 0.73 -6.01 -7.16
C GLU A 32 2.14 -6.59 -7.42
N ASP A 33 2.98 -6.73 -6.40
CA ASP A 33 4.32 -7.35 -6.45
C ASP A 33 5.32 -6.69 -7.43
N TYR A 34 5.17 -5.40 -7.70
CA TYR A 34 6.16 -4.66 -8.51
C TYR A 34 7.47 -4.46 -7.75
N GLY A 35 8.59 -4.53 -8.48
CA GLY A 35 9.85 -4.03 -7.96
C GLY A 35 9.87 -2.51 -7.84
N VAL A 36 10.44 -1.96 -6.76
CA VAL A 36 10.58 -0.49 -6.55
C VAL A 36 11.19 0.23 -7.76
N ARG A 37 12.23 -0.36 -8.38
CA ARG A 37 12.87 0.22 -9.58
C ARG A 37 12.02 0.08 -10.83
N GLU A 38 11.23 -0.97 -10.92
CA GLU A 38 10.29 -1.19 -12.02
C GLU A 38 9.17 -0.14 -11.96
N PHE A 39 8.53 0.00 -10.80
CA PHE A 39 7.49 0.99 -10.58
C PHE A 39 8.00 2.43 -10.78
N ALA A 40 9.22 2.72 -10.32
CA ALA A 40 9.88 4.00 -10.55
C ALA A 40 10.04 4.31 -12.05
N ARG A 41 10.49 3.34 -12.87
CA ARG A 41 10.59 3.50 -14.32
C ARG A 41 9.22 3.71 -14.98
N LYS A 42 8.22 2.91 -14.59
CA LYS A 42 6.84 2.99 -15.12
C LYS A 42 6.20 4.35 -14.86
N THR A 43 6.51 4.97 -13.73
CA THR A 43 5.90 6.25 -13.28
C THR A 43 6.78 7.48 -13.54
N GLY A 44 7.97 7.31 -14.11
CA GLY A 44 8.94 8.41 -14.28
C GLY A 44 9.48 8.98 -12.96
N ARG A 45 9.33 8.27 -11.85
CA ARG A 45 9.82 8.67 -10.51
C ARG A 45 11.27 8.21 -10.33
N ARG A 46 12.02 8.88 -9.45
CA ARG A 46 13.33 8.37 -9.01
C ARG A 46 13.12 7.16 -8.10
N PRO A 47 13.93 6.10 -8.17
CA PRO A 47 13.79 4.94 -7.28
C PRO A 47 13.81 5.29 -5.79
N GLY A 48 14.63 6.28 -5.38
CA GLY A 48 14.64 6.77 -4.00
C GLY A 48 13.34 7.46 -3.58
N THR A 49 12.62 8.10 -4.50
CA THR A 49 11.29 8.68 -4.23
C THR A 49 10.29 7.57 -3.92
N VAL A 50 10.26 6.51 -4.73
CA VAL A 50 9.37 5.36 -4.49
C VAL A 50 9.70 4.67 -3.17
N GLY A 51 10.99 4.46 -2.87
CA GLY A 51 11.42 3.89 -1.58
C GLY A 51 10.98 4.73 -0.38
N ASN A 52 11.11 6.06 -0.45
CA ASN A 52 10.66 6.96 0.61
C ASN A 52 9.15 6.91 0.83
N LEU A 53 8.37 6.88 -0.26
CA LEU A 53 6.91 6.75 -0.21
C LEU A 53 6.50 5.43 0.43
N LEU A 54 7.14 4.33 0.02
CA LEU A 54 6.86 3.00 0.56
C LEU A 54 7.22 2.90 2.05
N SER A 55 8.35 3.47 2.46
CA SER A 55 8.75 3.50 3.88
C SER A 55 7.74 4.24 4.75
N ARG A 56 7.22 5.39 4.27
CA ARG A 56 6.17 6.13 4.99
C ARG A 56 4.85 5.36 5.01
N ALA A 57 4.49 4.75 3.88
CA ALA A 57 3.27 3.97 3.76
C ALA A 57 3.25 2.79 4.74
N ARG A 58 4.33 2.00 4.78
CA ARG A 58 4.49 0.90 5.74
C ARG A 58 4.41 1.36 7.19
N GLY A 59 4.99 2.52 7.50
CA GLY A 59 4.90 3.10 8.84
C GLY A 59 3.48 3.46 9.25
N LYS A 60 2.64 3.93 8.32
CA LYS A 60 1.25 4.30 8.57
C LYS A 60 0.29 3.11 8.59
N VAL A 61 0.56 2.08 7.78
CA VAL A 61 -0.26 0.86 7.73
C VAL A 61 0.05 -0.06 8.92
N GLY A 62 1.31 -0.13 9.34
CA GLY A 62 1.77 -1.01 10.43
C GLY A 62 1.87 -0.34 11.80
N GLY A 63 1.65 0.98 11.89
CA GLY A 63 1.76 1.75 13.11
C GLY A 63 0.49 2.55 13.35
N GLU A 64 -0.15 2.26 14.47
CA GLU A 64 -1.35 2.89 15.03
C GLU A 64 -1.52 4.35 14.58
N GLY A 65 -2.67 4.63 13.97
CA GLY A 65 -3.10 6.00 13.70
C GLY A 65 -2.90 6.84 14.97
N SER A 66 -2.09 7.90 14.83
CA SER A 66 -1.94 8.90 15.88
C SER A 66 -3.25 9.65 16.11
#